data_AF-A0A847VLX5-F1
#
_entry.id   AF-A0A847VLX5-F1
#
_cell.length_a   1.000
_cell.length_b   1.000
_cell.length_c   1.000
_cell.angle_alpha   90.00
_cell.angle_beta   90.00
_cell.angle_gamma   90.00
#
_symmetry.space_group_name_H-M   'P 1'
#
loop_
_entity.id
_entity.type
_entity.pdbx_description
1 polymer ?
#
loop_
_entity_poly.entity_id
_entity_poly.type
_entity_poly.pdbx_seq_one_letter_code
_entity_poly.pdbx_strand_id
1 'polypeptide(L)'
;MTAVLTQFVNLLGALLLILAFAMISQRRILSLVHLYTAQGATLAAATAVVGWVTAQPHLYVSAALTLALKVLLIPWLLHRVVRRLDIRWELEGLINIPTTMLIGILVVIFAFDLALPISRLSSSLASGTLGIALACVLLSFLMMITRAKAVPQVIGFLAMENGLFFAATAATYGMPMVVELGIALDVLIGVLILGVFMFQIREQFDSLDIRHLERLKEE
;
A
#
# COMPACT_ATOMS: atom_id res chain seq x y z
N MET A 1 21.40 -22.30 -7.65
CA MET A 1 20.30 -21.40 -8.10
C MET A 1 19.44 -20.91 -6.95
N THR A 2 18.99 -21.76 -6.02
CA THR A 2 18.13 -21.36 -4.89
C THR A 2 18.68 -20.21 -4.03
N ALA A 3 19.98 -20.22 -3.68
CA ALA A 3 20.59 -19.18 -2.84
C ALA A 3 20.56 -17.76 -3.46
N VAL A 4 20.82 -17.63 -4.77
CA VAL A 4 20.81 -16.34 -5.47
C VAL A 4 19.39 -15.77 -5.55
N LEU A 5 18.40 -16.63 -5.80
CA LEU A 5 16.99 -16.22 -5.83
C LEU A 5 16.48 -15.81 -4.44
N THR A 6 16.88 -16.52 -3.37
CA THR A 6 16.58 -16.11 -1.99
C THR A 6 17.19 -14.75 -1.64
N GLN A 7 18.44 -14.51 -2.06
CA GLN A 7 19.07 -13.19 -1.90
C GLN A 7 18.31 -12.09 -2.65
N PHE A 8 17.80 -12.40 -3.85
CA PHE A 8 17.00 -11.47 -4.64
C PHE A 8 15.64 -11.14 -3.99
N VAL A 9 14.95 -12.13 -3.42
CA VAL A 9 13.71 -11.90 -2.65
C VAL A 9 14.00 -11.07 -1.39
N ASN A 10 15.11 -11.32 -0.70
CA ASN A 10 15.52 -10.50 0.43
C ASN A 10 15.87 -9.06 0.03
N LEU A 11 16.49 -8.86 -1.13
CA LEU A 11 16.74 -7.54 -1.70
C LEU A 11 15.44 -6.80 -1.98
N LEU A 12 14.47 -7.46 -2.62
CA LEU A 12 13.15 -6.89 -2.88
C LEU A 12 12.38 -6.61 -1.58
N GLY A 13 12.50 -7.49 -0.58
CA GLY A 13 11.96 -7.26 0.75
C GLY A 13 12.57 -6.03 1.43
N ALA A 14 13.89 -5.88 1.39
CA ALA A 14 14.57 -4.71 1.91
C ALA A 14 14.12 -3.43 1.17
N LEU A 15 13.92 -3.51 -0.15
CA LEU A 15 13.37 -2.41 -0.94
C LEU A 15 11.93 -2.07 -0.52
N LEU A 16 11.06 -3.06 -0.28
CA LEU A 16 9.70 -2.85 0.26
C LEU A 16 9.74 -2.11 1.60
N LEU A 17 10.67 -2.49 2.48
CA LEU A 17 10.86 -1.86 3.79
C LEU A 17 11.33 -0.40 3.66
N ILE A 18 12.31 -0.15 2.79
CA ILE A 18 12.80 1.20 2.51
C ILE A 18 11.66 2.07 1.96
N LEU A 19 10.85 1.54 1.05
CA LEU A 19 9.69 2.24 0.50
C LEU A 19 8.63 2.51 1.58
N ALA A 20 8.34 1.54 2.45
CA ALA A 20 7.44 1.73 3.60
C ALA A 20 7.93 2.88 4.51
N PHE A 21 9.23 2.91 4.79
CA PHE A 21 9.84 3.95 5.60
C PHE A 21 9.82 5.33 4.90
N ALA A 22 10.11 5.35 3.60
CA ALA A 22 10.05 6.57 2.79
C ALA A 22 8.64 7.17 2.73
N MET A 23 7.59 6.35 2.78
CA MET A 23 6.20 6.82 2.80
C MET A 23 5.84 7.58 4.08
N ILE A 24 6.42 7.20 5.23
CA ILE A 24 6.20 7.89 6.51
C ILE A 24 6.74 9.33 6.45
N SER A 25 7.87 9.56 5.79
CA SER A 25 8.52 10.87 5.74
C SER A 25 7.92 11.84 4.72
N GLN A 26 7.00 11.38 3.85
CA GLN A 26 6.43 12.23 2.82
C GLN A 26 5.51 13.32 3.39
N ARG A 27 5.56 14.48 2.72
CA ARG A 27 4.69 15.65 2.98
C ARG A 27 3.63 15.89 1.90
N ARG A 28 3.80 15.29 0.72
CA ARG A 28 2.92 15.48 -0.43
C ARG A 28 2.21 14.17 -0.77
N ILE A 29 0.90 14.25 -1.01
CA ILE A 29 0.09 13.07 -1.37
C ILE A 29 0.59 12.46 -2.68
N LEU A 30 0.94 13.25 -3.70
CA LEU A 30 1.43 12.72 -4.97
C LEU A 30 2.72 11.90 -4.80
N SER A 31 3.68 12.42 -4.01
CA SER A 31 4.90 11.67 -3.67
C SER A 31 4.58 10.37 -2.93
N LEU A 32 3.60 10.40 -2.03
CA LEU A 32 3.13 9.22 -1.31
C LEU A 32 2.51 8.18 -2.26
N VAL A 33 1.70 8.59 -3.23
CA VAL A 33 1.12 7.72 -4.27
C VAL A 33 2.21 7.08 -5.13
N HIS A 34 3.23 7.84 -5.54
CA HIS A 34 4.35 7.29 -6.30
C HIS A 34 5.16 6.25 -5.51
N LEU A 35 5.41 6.50 -4.22
CA LEU A 35 6.09 5.52 -3.37
C LEU A 35 5.26 4.26 -3.15
N TYR A 36 3.95 4.41 -2.95
CA TYR A 36 3.04 3.27 -2.90
C TYR A 36 3.04 2.46 -4.20
N THR A 37 3.04 3.14 -5.35
CA THR A 37 3.14 2.53 -6.68
C THR A 37 4.44 1.74 -6.83
N ALA A 38 5.57 2.34 -6.41
CA ALA A 38 6.86 1.66 -6.40
C ALA A 38 6.88 0.44 -5.46
N GLN A 39 6.20 0.53 -4.31
CA GLN A 39 6.08 -0.57 -3.36
C GLN A 39 5.26 -1.72 -3.96
N GLY A 40 4.13 -1.42 -4.61
CA GLY A 40 3.32 -2.40 -5.32
C GLY A 40 4.07 -3.07 -6.49
N ALA A 41 4.84 -2.30 -7.26
CA ALA A 41 5.68 -2.85 -8.33
C ALA A 41 6.77 -3.79 -7.78
N THR A 42 7.41 -3.41 -6.67
CA THR A 42 8.41 -4.23 -5.98
C THR A 42 7.80 -5.54 -5.47
N LEU A 43 6.59 -5.48 -4.92
CA LEU A 43 5.85 -6.66 -4.46
C LEU A 43 5.55 -7.60 -5.63
N ALA A 44 5.01 -7.08 -6.74
CA ALA A 44 4.72 -7.89 -7.91
C ALA A 44 5.99 -8.55 -8.49
N ALA A 45 7.12 -7.83 -8.51
CA ALA A 45 8.40 -8.39 -8.88
C ALA A 45 8.82 -9.53 -7.92
N ALA A 46 8.64 -9.36 -6.61
CA ALA A 46 8.93 -10.40 -5.62
C ALA A 46 8.05 -11.63 -5.82
N THR A 47 6.74 -11.44 -6.06
CA THR A 47 5.79 -12.53 -6.34
C THR A 47 6.13 -13.27 -7.63
N ALA A 48 6.52 -12.56 -8.70
CA ALA A 48 6.93 -13.18 -9.96
C ALA A 48 8.21 -14.02 -9.80
N VAL A 49 9.19 -13.52 -9.04
CA VAL A 49 10.42 -14.26 -8.72
C VAL A 49 10.09 -15.52 -7.91
N VAL A 50 9.22 -15.43 -6.91
CA VAL A 50 8.79 -16.60 -6.13
C VAL A 50 8.06 -17.60 -7.02
N GLY A 51 7.17 -17.15 -7.91
CA GLY A 51 6.49 -18.01 -8.88
C GLY A 51 7.42 -18.76 -9.83
N TRP A 52 8.53 -18.11 -10.23
CA TRP A 52 9.58 -18.77 -11.00
C TRP A 52 10.28 -19.87 -10.21
N VAL A 53 10.55 -19.64 -8.92
CA VAL A 53 11.23 -20.63 -8.05
C VAL A 53 10.33 -21.82 -7.73
N THR A 54 9.06 -21.57 -7.42
CA THR A 54 8.12 -22.60 -6.99
C THR A 54 7.47 -23.35 -8.16
N ALA A 55 7.77 -22.95 -9.41
CA ALA A 55 7.19 -23.48 -10.64
C ALA A 55 5.65 -23.49 -10.63
N GLN A 56 5.05 -22.51 -9.94
CA GLN A 56 3.62 -22.39 -9.73
C GLN A 56 3.05 -21.30 -10.66
N PRO A 57 2.35 -21.69 -11.75
CA PRO A 57 1.93 -20.73 -12.78
C PRO A 57 0.89 -19.71 -12.28
N HIS A 58 0.11 -20.02 -11.24
CA HIS A 58 -0.88 -19.10 -10.68
C HIS A 58 -0.25 -17.83 -10.10
N LEU A 59 1.00 -17.88 -9.63
CA LEU A 59 1.70 -16.72 -9.08
C LEU A 59 1.98 -15.64 -10.13
N TYR A 60 2.12 -16.01 -11.40
CA TYR A 60 2.25 -15.01 -12.49
C TYR A 60 0.94 -14.28 -12.74
N VAL A 61 -0.19 -14.98 -12.65
CA VAL A 61 -1.52 -14.36 -12.74
C VAL A 61 -1.72 -13.40 -11.58
N SER A 62 -1.37 -13.82 -10.37
CA SER A 62 -1.40 -12.96 -9.19
C SER A 62 -0.48 -11.73 -9.31
N ALA A 63 0.75 -11.90 -9.82
CA ALA A 63 1.68 -10.80 -10.02
C ALA A 63 1.16 -9.81 -11.08
N ALA A 64 0.60 -10.31 -12.18
CA ALA A 64 -0.01 -9.50 -13.23
C ALA A 64 -1.21 -8.72 -12.70
N LEU A 65 -2.07 -9.36 -11.91
CA LEU A 65 -3.23 -8.70 -11.31
C LEU A 65 -2.81 -7.66 -10.26
N THR A 66 -1.78 -7.95 -9.47
CA THR A 66 -1.17 -6.99 -8.53
C THR A 66 -0.65 -5.75 -9.27
N LEU A 67 0.03 -5.93 -10.41
CA LEU A 67 0.46 -4.80 -11.25
C LEU A 67 -0.74 -4.01 -11.79
N ALA A 68 -1.72 -4.71 -12.38
CA ALA A 68 -2.90 -4.07 -12.97
C ALA A 68 -3.67 -3.24 -11.93
N LEU A 69 -3.87 -3.78 -10.72
CA LEU A 69 -4.60 -3.10 -9.66
C LEU A 69 -3.73 -2.05 -8.97
N LYS A 70 -2.59 -2.44 -8.36
CA LYS A 70 -1.83 -1.56 -7.47
C LYS A 70 -0.91 -0.58 -8.19
N VAL A 71 -0.49 -0.87 -9.43
CA VAL A 71 0.43 0.01 -10.18
C VAL A 71 -0.30 0.87 -11.21
N LEU A 72 -1.43 0.39 -11.76
CA LEU A 72 -2.19 1.14 -12.76
C LEU A 72 -3.50 1.70 -12.19
N LEU A 73 -4.41 0.83 -11.75
CA LEU A 73 -5.78 1.24 -11.40
C LEU A 73 -5.84 2.13 -10.15
N ILE A 74 -5.27 1.69 -9.03
CA ILE A 74 -5.30 2.42 -7.76
C ILE A 74 -4.58 3.76 -7.88
N PRO A 75 -3.34 3.86 -8.42
CA PRO A 75 -2.68 5.15 -8.59
C PRO A 75 -3.47 6.08 -9.51
N TRP A 76 -4.08 5.56 -10.58
CA TRP A 76 -4.94 6.36 -11.47
C TRP A 76 -6.17 6.92 -10.73
N LEU A 77 -6.85 6.09 -9.93
CA LEU A 77 -7.98 6.52 -9.09
C LEU A 77 -7.54 7.60 -8.09
N LEU A 78 -6.44 7.37 -7.38
CA LEU A 78 -5.90 8.32 -6.41
C LEU A 78 -5.49 9.65 -7.06
N HIS A 79 -4.82 9.63 -8.21
CA HIS A 79 -4.48 10.85 -8.95
C HIS A 79 -5.73 11.63 -9.37
N ARG A 80 -6.78 10.92 -9.80
CA ARG A 80 -8.05 11.54 -10.20
C ARG A 80 -8.72 12.25 -9.02
N VAL A 81 -8.74 11.60 -7.86
CA VAL A 81 -9.25 12.16 -6.61
C VAL A 81 -8.41 13.37 -6.20
N VAL A 82 -7.09 13.25 -6.15
CA VAL A 82 -6.18 14.33 -5.75
C VAL A 82 -6.33 15.58 -6.63
N ARG A 83 -6.46 15.43 -7.95
CA ARG A 83 -6.63 16.55 -8.88
C ARG A 83 -7.98 17.26 -8.77
N ARG A 84 -9.04 16.55 -8.37
CA ARG A 84 -10.41 17.06 -8.35
C ARG A 84 -10.73 17.82 -7.08
N LEU A 85 -10.07 17.49 -5.97
CA LEU A 85 -10.38 18.10 -4.68
C LEU A 85 -9.74 19.47 -4.45
N ASP A 86 -8.79 19.93 -5.28
CA ASP A 86 -8.10 21.26 -5.26
C ASP A 86 -7.72 21.85 -3.88
N ILE A 87 -7.71 21.01 -2.85
CA ILE A 87 -7.33 21.37 -1.51
C ILE A 87 -5.80 21.37 -1.49
N ARG A 88 -5.22 22.35 -0.80
CA ARG A 88 -3.77 22.43 -0.57
C ARG A 88 -3.38 21.27 0.35
N TRP A 89 -3.22 20.07 -0.21
CA TRP A 89 -3.02 18.84 0.54
C TRP A 89 -1.56 18.68 0.97
N GLU A 90 -1.16 19.47 1.96
CA GLU A 90 -0.07 19.05 2.82
C GLU A 90 -0.54 17.86 3.66
N LEU A 91 0.32 16.84 3.77
CA LEU A 91 0.06 15.71 4.65
C LEU A 91 0.12 16.21 6.11
N GLU A 92 -1.01 16.64 6.65
CA GLU A 92 -1.18 16.92 8.09
C GLU A 92 -1.01 15.60 8.86
N GLY A 93 0.17 15.43 9.45
CA GLY A 93 0.44 14.38 10.42
C GLY A 93 -0.01 14.82 11.81
N LEU A 94 -0.52 13.88 12.60
CA LEU A 94 -0.83 14.11 14.01
C LEU A 94 0.45 14.36 14.83
N ILE A 95 1.57 13.82 14.35
CA ILE A 95 2.90 13.89 14.97
C ILE A 95 3.87 14.48 13.93
N ASN A 96 4.88 15.20 14.40
CA ASN A 96 5.96 15.69 13.54
C ASN A 96 6.74 14.54 12.89
N ILE A 97 7.22 14.78 11.66
CA ILE A 97 7.88 13.76 10.84
C ILE A 97 9.12 13.16 11.54
N PRO A 98 10.04 13.94 12.13
CA PRO A 98 11.23 13.37 12.78
C PRO A 98 10.90 12.39 13.90
N THR A 99 9.93 12.72 14.76
CA THR A 99 9.49 11.83 15.84
C THR A 99 8.83 10.57 15.28
N THR A 100 8.00 10.71 14.24
CA THR A 100 7.37 9.55 13.60
C THR A 100 8.42 8.62 12.96
N MET A 101 9.50 9.18 12.40
CA MET A 101 10.62 8.39 11.89
C MET A 101 11.38 7.67 13.02
N LEU A 102 11.61 8.31 14.16
CA LEU A 102 12.22 7.67 15.34
C LEU A 102 11.35 6.53 15.86
N ILE A 103 10.04 6.75 15.99
CA ILE A 103 9.09 5.69 16.34
C ILE A 103 9.15 4.57 15.30
N GLY A 104 9.22 4.91 14.01
CA GLY A 104 9.37 3.95 12.92
C GLY A 104 10.61 3.06 13.09
N ILE A 105 11.76 3.62 13.46
CA ILE A 105 12.98 2.84 13.73
C ILE A 105 12.75 1.85 14.88
N LEU A 106 12.15 2.31 15.98
CA LEU A 106 11.82 1.44 17.12
C LEU A 106 10.84 0.33 16.73
N VAL A 107 9.85 0.64 15.90
CA VAL A 107 8.89 -0.34 15.37
C VAL A 107 9.59 -1.39 14.50
N VAL A 108 10.56 -1.00 13.67
CA VAL A 108 11.34 -1.96 12.88
C VAL A 108 12.15 -2.88 13.79
N ILE A 109 12.86 -2.33 14.78
CA ILE A 109 13.64 -3.13 15.73
C ILE A 109 12.72 -4.13 16.45
N PHE A 110 11.57 -3.66 16.93
CA PHE A 110 10.56 -4.49 17.58
C PHE A 110 10.00 -5.58 16.65
N ALA A 111 9.75 -5.26 15.38
CA ALA A 111 9.25 -6.23 14.40
C ALA A 111 10.23 -7.39 14.16
N PHE A 112 11.53 -7.09 14.08
CA PHE A 112 12.56 -8.12 13.93
C PHE A 112 12.68 -8.98 15.19
N ASP A 113 12.62 -8.38 16.38
CA ASP A 113 12.62 -9.11 17.65
C ASP A 113 11.41 -10.06 17.77
N LEU A 114 10.22 -9.58 17.38
CA LEU A 114 9.00 -10.38 17.33
C LEU A 114 9.07 -11.52 16.30
N ALA A 115 9.79 -11.31 15.20
CA ALA A 115 9.99 -12.32 14.17
C ALA A 115 10.93 -13.46 14.61
N LEU A 116 11.85 -13.22 15.56
CA LEU A 116 12.81 -14.24 16.03
C LEU A 116 12.14 -15.53 16.53
N PRO A 117 11.19 -15.52 17.49
CA PRO A 117 10.56 -16.75 17.96
C PRO A 117 9.74 -17.45 16.87
N ILE A 118 9.04 -16.68 16.04
CA ILE A 118 8.24 -17.20 14.92
C ILE A 118 9.14 -17.91 13.91
N SER A 119 10.30 -17.31 13.63
CA SER A 119 11.25 -17.87 12.68
C SER A 119 11.90 -19.16 13.15
N ARG A 120 12.09 -19.36 14.46
CA ARG A 120 12.64 -20.59 15.04
C ARG A 120 11.72 -21.80 14.89
N LEU A 121 10.41 -21.55 14.72
CA LEU A 121 9.40 -22.58 14.46
C LEU A 121 9.34 -22.96 12.97
N SER A 122 9.91 -22.15 12.07
CA SER A 122 9.97 -22.40 10.64
C SER A 122 11.40 -22.76 10.21
N SER A 123 11.59 -23.44 9.08
CA SER A 123 12.93 -23.71 8.54
C SER A 123 13.78 -22.42 8.45
N SER A 124 15.04 -22.50 8.90
CA SER A 124 16.01 -21.40 9.13
C SER A 124 16.10 -20.31 8.05
N LEU A 125 15.70 -20.60 6.81
CA LEU A 125 15.73 -19.70 5.64
C LEU A 125 14.65 -18.60 5.62
N ALA A 126 13.54 -18.75 6.36
CA ALA A 126 12.42 -17.78 6.35
C ALA A 126 12.57 -16.62 7.37
N SER A 127 13.61 -16.66 8.19
CA SER A 127 13.78 -15.78 9.36
C SER A 127 13.92 -14.30 9.01
N GLY A 128 14.81 -13.95 8.07
CA GLY A 128 15.04 -12.56 7.67
C GLY A 128 13.86 -11.95 6.91
N THR A 129 13.23 -12.71 6.02
CA THR A 129 12.12 -12.22 5.19
C THR A 129 10.86 -11.98 6.00
N LEU A 130 10.60 -12.79 7.02
CA LEU A 130 9.44 -12.64 7.91
C LEU A 130 9.58 -11.38 8.78
N GLY A 131 10.79 -11.08 9.29
CA GLY A 131 11.06 -9.83 10.01
C GLY A 131 10.84 -8.59 9.15
N ILE A 132 11.32 -8.61 7.91
CA ILE A 132 11.07 -7.54 6.92
C ILE A 132 9.57 -7.34 6.68
N ALA A 133 8.82 -8.43 6.49
CA ALA A 133 7.39 -8.36 6.20
C ALA A 133 6.60 -7.80 7.39
N LEU A 134 6.87 -8.28 8.60
CA LEU A 134 6.29 -7.74 9.84
C LEU A 134 6.62 -6.26 10.01
N ALA A 135 7.86 -5.86 9.75
CA ALA A 135 8.27 -4.46 9.82
C ALA A 135 7.48 -3.60 8.81
N CYS A 136 7.29 -4.08 7.57
CA CYS A 136 6.48 -3.38 6.57
C CYS A 136 5.02 -3.21 7.01
N VAL A 137 4.41 -4.25 7.58
CA VAL A 137 3.04 -4.22 8.10
C VAL A 137 2.93 -3.18 9.23
N LEU A 138 3.79 -3.27 10.25
CA LEU A 138 3.72 -2.37 11.40
C LEU A 138 4.05 -0.92 11.06
N LEU A 139 5.01 -0.67 10.15
CA LEU A 139 5.30 0.68 9.65
C LEU A 139 4.13 1.27 8.87
N SER A 140 3.49 0.48 8.02
CA SER A 140 2.35 0.94 7.23
C SER A 140 1.12 1.19 8.11
N PHE A 141 0.97 0.39 9.16
CA PHE A 141 -0.04 0.62 10.20
C PHE A 141 0.24 1.89 11.01
N LEU A 142 1.49 2.13 11.42
CA LEU A 142 1.91 3.39 12.05
C LEU A 142 1.62 4.59 11.12
N MET A 143 1.91 4.45 9.82
CA MET A 143 1.59 5.47 8.83
C MET A 143 0.07 5.74 8.76
N MET A 144 -0.76 4.70 8.79
CA MET A 144 -2.21 4.85 8.78
C MET A 144 -2.70 5.64 9.99
N ILE A 145 -2.24 5.29 11.20
CA ILE A 145 -2.71 5.93 12.45
C ILE A 145 -2.23 7.37 12.58
N THR A 146 -1.04 7.69 12.07
CA THR A 146 -0.43 9.02 12.22
C THR A 146 -0.94 10.06 11.21
N ARG A 147 -1.77 9.66 10.25
CA ARG A 147 -2.32 10.56 9.22
C ARG A 147 -3.77 10.92 9.52
N ALA A 148 -4.11 12.21 9.40
CA ALA A 148 -5.46 12.71 9.71
C ALA A 148 -6.45 12.62 8.55
N LYS A 149 -5.97 12.50 7.31
CA LYS A 149 -6.82 12.52 6.10
C LYS A 149 -7.09 11.11 5.59
N ALA A 150 -8.27 10.90 5.02
CA ALA A 150 -8.72 9.60 4.51
C ALA A 150 -7.80 9.02 3.42
N VAL A 151 -7.34 9.82 2.45
CA VAL A 151 -6.52 9.32 1.34
C VAL A 151 -5.17 8.72 1.83
N PRO A 152 -4.36 9.41 2.64
CA PRO A 152 -3.16 8.82 3.24
C PRO A 152 -3.43 7.60 4.14
N GLN A 153 -4.56 7.55 4.85
CA GLN A 153 -4.97 6.38 5.64
C GLN A 153 -5.22 5.17 4.73
N VAL A 154 -5.96 5.36 3.63
CA VAL A 154 -6.20 4.31 2.63
C VAL A 154 -4.89 3.84 2.02
N ILE A 155 -3.96 4.74 1.68
CA ILE A 155 -2.63 4.35 1.18
C ILE A 155 -1.86 3.55 2.24
N GLY A 156 -1.91 3.94 3.51
CA GLY A 156 -1.29 3.20 4.61
C GLY A 156 -1.87 1.79 4.77
N PHE A 157 -3.18 1.66 4.56
CA PHE A 157 -3.87 0.37 4.59
C PHE A 157 -3.46 -0.53 3.42
N LEU A 158 -3.44 0.01 2.20
CA LEU A 158 -2.98 -0.72 1.02
C LEU A 158 -1.49 -1.12 1.12
N ALA A 159 -0.65 -0.28 1.73
CA ALA A 159 0.75 -0.58 2.01
C ALA A 159 0.91 -1.68 3.08
N MET A 160 0.04 -1.69 4.10
CA MET A 160 0.00 -2.74 5.11
C MET A 160 -0.36 -4.08 4.49
N GLU A 161 -1.35 -4.11 3.60
CA GLU A 161 -1.73 -5.29 2.84
C GLU A 161 -0.57 -5.81 1.97
N ASN A 162 0.20 -4.92 1.33
CA ASN A 162 1.41 -5.31 0.58
C ASN A 162 2.42 -6.07 1.47
N GLY A 163 2.61 -5.60 2.71
CA GLY A 163 3.46 -6.28 3.69
C GLY A 163 2.93 -7.68 4.06
N LEU A 164 1.61 -7.83 4.20
CA LEU A 164 0.97 -9.12 4.48
C LEU A 164 1.10 -10.09 3.30
N PHE A 165 0.92 -9.61 2.07
CA PHE A 165 1.15 -10.38 0.85
C PHE A 165 2.59 -10.85 0.71
N PHE A 166 3.54 -9.97 1.01
CA PHE A 166 4.95 -10.34 1.04
C PHE A 166 5.21 -11.42 2.10
N ALA A 167 4.66 -11.25 3.32
CA ALA A 167 4.78 -12.23 4.40
C ALA A 167 4.25 -13.60 3.98
N ALA A 168 3.04 -13.65 3.41
CA ALA A 168 2.41 -14.89 2.97
C ALA A 168 3.21 -15.56 1.85
N THR A 169 3.59 -14.81 0.83
CA THR A 169 4.36 -15.32 -0.31
C THR A 169 5.71 -15.86 0.14
N ALA A 170 6.40 -15.16 1.05
CA ALA A 170 7.70 -15.57 1.59
C ALA A 170 7.63 -16.73 2.59
N ALA A 171 6.65 -16.75 3.50
CA ALA A 171 6.56 -17.75 4.55
C ALA A 171 5.94 -19.07 4.08
N THR A 172 5.07 -19.04 3.07
CA THR A 172 4.31 -20.21 2.62
C THR A 172 4.51 -20.56 1.15
N TYR A 173 5.58 -20.05 0.53
CA TYR A 173 5.95 -20.36 -0.86
C TYR A 173 4.81 -20.14 -1.87
N GLY A 174 4.04 -19.06 -1.70
CA GLY A 174 3.02 -18.65 -2.67
C GLY A 174 1.66 -19.33 -2.53
N MET A 175 1.16 -19.52 -1.31
CA MET A 175 -0.22 -20.00 -1.09
C MET A 175 -1.24 -19.15 -1.88
N PRO A 176 -2.02 -19.74 -2.80
CA PRO A 176 -2.95 -19.01 -3.67
C PRO A 176 -4.00 -18.22 -2.88
N MET A 177 -4.53 -18.81 -1.81
CA MET A 177 -5.69 -18.29 -1.08
C MET A 177 -5.44 -16.91 -0.44
N VAL A 178 -4.25 -16.67 0.12
CA VAL A 178 -3.95 -15.38 0.75
C VAL A 178 -3.91 -14.28 -0.30
N VAL A 179 -3.32 -14.56 -1.46
CA VAL A 179 -3.18 -13.60 -2.54
C VAL A 179 -4.55 -13.28 -3.15
N GLU A 180 -5.38 -14.29 -3.40
CA GLU A 180 -6.75 -14.11 -3.88
C GLU A 180 -7.61 -13.26 -2.93
N LEU A 181 -7.48 -13.47 -1.62
CA LEU A 181 -8.26 -12.73 -0.63
C LEU A 181 -7.86 -11.24 -0.59
N GLY A 182 -6.57 -10.92 -0.67
CA GLY A 182 -6.19 -9.50 -0.70
C GLY A 182 -6.50 -8.84 -2.05
N ILE A 183 -6.50 -9.57 -3.17
CA ILE A 183 -7.01 -9.03 -4.45
C ILE A 183 -8.48 -8.62 -4.31
N ALA A 184 -9.30 -9.46 -3.67
CA ALA A 184 -10.70 -9.12 -3.40
C ALA A 184 -10.82 -7.87 -2.52
N LEU A 185 -9.91 -7.74 -1.55
CA LEU A 185 -9.83 -6.59 -0.66
C LEU A 185 -9.38 -5.31 -1.40
N ASP A 186 -8.40 -5.38 -2.29
CA ASP A 186 -7.97 -4.29 -3.18
C ASP A 186 -9.16 -3.78 -4.03
N VAL A 187 -9.96 -4.71 -4.58
CA VAL A 187 -11.16 -4.36 -5.36
C VAL A 187 -12.19 -3.64 -4.49
N LEU A 188 -12.45 -4.12 -3.28
CA LEU A 188 -13.35 -3.46 -2.33
C LEU A 188 -12.90 -2.01 -2.04
N ILE A 189 -11.60 -1.82 -1.79
CA ILE A 189 -11.04 -0.48 -1.57
C ILE A 189 -11.15 0.39 -2.84
N GLY A 190 -10.91 -0.18 -4.03
CA GLY A 190 -11.10 0.51 -5.30
C GLY A 190 -12.54 1.01 -5.48
N VAL A 191 -13.53 0.17 -5.14
CA VAL A 191 -14.96 0.53 -5.16
C VAL A 191 -15.25 1.63 -4.13
N LEU A 192 -14.69 1.55 -2.92
CA LEU A 192 -14.85 2.59 -1.90
C LEU A 192 -14.32 3.94 -2.39
N ILE A 193 -13.10 3.96 -2.97
CA ILE A 193 -12.50 5.18 -3.54
C ILE A 193 -13.38 5.74 -4.66
N LEU A 194 -13.91 4.89 -5.55
CA LEU A 194 -14.81 5.31 -6.62
C LEU A 194 -16.15 5.83 -6.08
N GLY A 195 -16.67 5.21 -5.02
CA GLY A 195 -17.89 5.64 -4.33
C GLY A 195 -17.73 7.05 -3.76
N VAL A 196 -16.66 7.30 -3.01
CA VAL A 196 -16.32 8.64 -2.50
C VAL A 196 -16.22 9.65 -3.65
N PHE A 197 -15.57 9.26 -4.75
CA PHE A 197 -15.46 10.09 -5.95
C PHE A 197 -16.83 10.42 -6.58
N MET A 198 -17.74 9.46 -6.66
CA MET A 198 -19.10 9.67 -7.19
C MET A 198 -19.95 10.57 -6.28
N PHE A 199 -19.90 10.35 -4.96
CA PHE A 199 -20.60 11.19 -3.99
C PHE A 199 -20.16 12.66 -4.09
N GLN A 200 -18.87 12.88 -4.23
CA GLN A 200 -18.32 14.24 -4.33
C GLN A 200 -18.67 14.94 -5.64
N ILE A 201 -18.78 14.19 -6.75
CA ILE A 201 -19.30 14.73 -8.01
C ILE A 201 -20.75 15.18 -7.85
N ARG A 202 -21.59 14.35 -7.21
CA ARG A 202 -23.00 14.68 -6.98
C ARG A 202 -23.17 15.97 -6.18
N GLU A 203 -22.36 16.15 -5.13
CA GLU A 203 -22.37 17.35 -4.29
C GLU A 203 -21.97 18.62 -5.06
N GLN A 204 -21.00 18.52 -5.99
CA GLN A 204 -20.66 19.63 -6.89
C GLN A 204 -21.76 19.93 -7.92
N PHE A 205 -22.45 18.92 -8.46
CA PHE A 205 -23.53 19.14 -9.44
C PHE A 205 -24.85 19.63 -8.82
N ASP A 206 -25.18 19.26 -7.58
CA ASP A 206 -26.35 19.82 -6.87
C ASP A 206 -26.19 21.32 -6.57
N SER A 207 -24.96 21.83 -6.48
CA SER A 207 -24.69 23.28 -6.38
C SER A 207 -24.79 24.05 -7.70
N LEU A 208 -24.91 23.33 -8.82
CA LEU A 208 -25.01 23.87 -10.18
C LEU A 208 -26.42 23.69 -10.76
N ASP A 209 -27.41 23.29 -9.95
CA ASP A 209 -28.81 23.27 -10.35
C ASP A 209 -29.41 24.67 -10.16
N ILE A 210 -29.38 25.40 -11.27
CA ILE A 210 -29.71 26.81 -11.40
C ILE A 210 -31.23 27.01 -11.26
N ARG A 211 -31.74 27.00 -10.03
CA ARG A 211 -33.01 27.70 -9.70
C ARG A 211 -32.80 29.19 -9.37
N HIS A 212 -31.67 29.76 -9.80
CA HIS A 212 -31.30 31.16 -9.55
C HIS A 212 -31.41 32.06 -10.79
N LEU A 213 -32.12 31.63 -11.84
CA LEU A 213 -32.36 32.43 -13.05
C LEU A 213 -33.74 33.12 -13.08
N GLU A 214 -34.45 33.22 -11.96
CA GLU A 214 -35.82 33.77 -11.90
C GLU A 214 -35.93 35.13 -11.19
N ARG A 215 -34.88 35.97 -11.26
CA ARG A 215 -34.89 37.33 -10.65
C ARG A 215 -34.38 38.48 -11.51
N LEU A 216 -34.33 38.33 -12.83
CA LEU A 216 -33.93 39.42 -13.74
C LEU A 216 -34.90 39.59 -14.92
N LYS A 217 -36.19 39.45 -14.66
CA LYS A 217 -37.22 39.82 -15.64
C LYS A 217 -38.46 40.34 -14.95
N GLU A 218 -38.38 41.54 -14.40
CA GLU A 218 -39.49 42.48 -14.18
C GLU A 218 -38.90 43.78 -13.59
N GLU A 219 -38.16 44.51 -14.43
CA GLU A 219 -38.23 45.98 -14.47
C GLU A 219 -38.74 46.37 -15.87
#